data_AF-A0A1L8EHF8-F1
#
_entry.id   AF-A0A1L8EHF8-F1
#
_cell.length_a   1.000
_cell.length_b   1.000
_cell.length_c   1.000
_cell.angle_alpha   90.00
_cell.angle_beta   90.00
_cell.angle_gamma   90.00
#
_symmetry.space_group_name_H-M   'P 1'
#
loop_
_entity.id
_entity.type
_entity.pdbx_description
1 polymer ?
#
loop_
_entity_poly.entity_id
_entity_poly.type
_entity_poly.pdbx_seq_one_letter_code
_entity_poly.pdbx_strand_id
1 'polypeptide(L)' 'MSEAYFDEYDHYNYDQDKYVFSGHSGKNRSKREVHENTNHFDPSGHSRKLLTKFMNTNNNKKVVTAGGKN' A
#
# COMPACT_ATOMS: atom_id res chain seq x y z
N MET A 1 -20.03 12.85 -18.59
CA MET A 1 -20.89 11.68 -18.82
C MET A 1 -22.06 11.82 -17.84
N SER A 2 -23.30 11.88 -18.33
CA SER A 2 -24.48 12.10 -17.47
C SER A 2 -24.91 10.80 -16.78
N GLU A 3 -25.46 10.90 -15.57
CA GLU A 3 -25.84 9.73 -14.75
C GLU A 3 -26.82 8.76 -15.43
N ALA A 4 -27.61 9.23 -16.39
CA ALA A 4 -28.55 8.41 -17.15
C ALA A 4 -27.92 7.30 -18.02
N TYR A 5 -26.59 7.25 -18.14
CA TYR A 5 -25.86 6.22 -18.90
C TYR A 5 -25.18 5.18 -18.02
N PHE A 6 -25.19 5.33 -16.69
CA PHE A 6 -24.64 4.33 -15.79
C PHE A 6 -25.73 3.35 -15.42
N ASP A 7 -25.42 2.06 -15.57
CA ASP A 7 -26.30 1.01 -15.08
C ASP A 7 -26.02 0.71 -13.60
N GLU A 8 -26.87 -0.12 -13.01
CA GLU A 8 -26.75 -0.51 -11.59
C GLU A 8 -25.41 -1.20 -11.28
N TYR A 9 -24.82 -1.87 -12.27
CA TYR A 9 -23.52 -2.54 -12.13
C TYR A 9 -22.36 -1.55 -12.12
N ASP A 10 -22.41 -0.51 -12.95
CA ASP A 10 -21.43 0.56 -12.95
C ASP A 10 -21.38 1.25 -11.58
N HIS A 11 -22.54 1.56 -11.00
CA HIS A 11 -22.62 2.15 -9.65
C HIS A 11 -22.04 1.23 -8.57
N TYR A 12 -22.37 -0.06 -8.61
CA TYR A 12 -21.82 -1.04 -7.68
C TYR A 12 -20.29 -1.12 -7.79
N ASN A 13 -19.74 -1.18 -9.01
CA ASN A 13 -18.30 -1.25 -9.22
C ASN A 13 -17.58 -0.02 -8.67
N TYR A 14 -18.10 1.19 -8.92
CA TYR A 14 -17.52 2.43 -8.38
C TYR A 14 -17.59 2.51 -6.86
N ASP A 15 -18.64 1.98 -6.25
CA ASP A 15 -18.78 1.94 -4.79
C ASP A 15 -17.87 0.89 -4.15
N GLN A 16 -17.66 -0.26 -4.80
CA GLN A 16 -16.74 -1.28 -4.31
C GLN A 16 -15.27 -0.88 -4.47
N ASP A 17 -14.91 -0.21 -5.56
CA ASP A 17 -13.54 0.26 -5.81
C ASP A 17 -13.04 1.20 -4.70
N LYS A 18 -13.93 1.99 -4.08
CA LYS A 18 -13.59 2.85 -2.93
C LYS A 18 -13.03 2.07 -1.74
N TYR A 19 -13.46 0.82 -1.55
CA TYR A 19 -13.02 -0.03 -0.45
C TYR A 19 -11.80 -0.88 -0.80
N VAL A 20 -11.56 -1.13 -2.09
CA VAL A 20 -10.41 -1.91 -2.57
C VAL A 20 -9.13 -1.06 -2.57
N PHE A 21 -9.22 0.23 -2.93
CA PHE A 21 -8.06 1.12 -3.05
C PHE A 21 -7.92 2.04 -1.84
N SER A 22 -7.52 1.52 -0.68
CA SER A 22 -7.08 2.39 0.42
C SER A 22 -5.79 3.11 -0.01
N GLY A 23 -5.90 4.38 -0.42
CA GLY A 23 -4.86 5.15 -1.12
C GLY A 23 -3.50 5.32 -0.42
N HIS A 24 -3.32 4.77 0.78
CA HIS A 24 -2.06 4.79 1.53
C HIS A 24 -1.53 3.39 1.91
N SER A 25 -2.31 2.33 1.70
CA SER A 25 -1.87 0.94 1.94
C SER A 25 -1.58 0.31 0.58
N GLY A 26 -0.36 0.48 0.08
CA GLY A 26 0.06 0.05 -1.28
C GLY A 26 0.03 -1.45 -1.56
N LYS A 27 -0.75 -2.23 -0.80
CA LYS A 27 -0.95 -3.68 -0.95
C LYS A 27 -2.38 -4.13 -0.65
N ASN A 28 -3.36 -3.23 -0.64
CA ASN A 28 -4.77 -3.54 -0.31
C ASN A 28 -4.94 -4.31 1.00
N ARG A 29 -4.03 -4.09 1.97
CA ARG A 29 -4.11 -4.71 3.29
C ARG A 29 -4.87 -3.78 4.21
N SER A 30 -5.86 -4.34 4.92
CA SER A 30 -6.53 -3.67 6.03
C SER A 30 -5.51 -3.31 7.12
N LYS A 31 -5.80 -2.25 7.89
CA LYS A 31 -4.92 -1.82 9.00
C LYS A 31 -4.68 -2.95 10.02
N ARG A 32 -5.67 -3.84 10.19
CA ARG A 32 -5.59 -5.05 11.02
C ARG A 32 -4.56 -6.03 10.48
N GLU A 33 -4.64 -6.39 9.19
CA GLU A 33 -3.67 -7.30 8.57
C GLU A 33 -2.26 -6.74 8.58
N VAL A 34 -2.08 -5.43 8.44
CA VAL A 34 -0.74 -4.81 8.59
C VAL A 34 -0.19 -5.05 9.99
N HIS A 35 -1.00 -4.86 11.02
CA HIS A 35 -0.60 -5.09 12.40
C HIS A 35 -0.26 -6.57 12.64
N GLU A 36 -1.13 -7.48 12.20
CA GLU A 36 -0.98 -8.93 12.31
C GLU A 36 0.10 -9.53 11.40
N ASN A 37 0.73 -8.75 10.51
CA ASN A 37 1.83 -9.23 9.67
C ASN A 37 3.14 -8.44 9.89
N THR A 38 3.16 -7.46 10.80
CA THR A 38 4.35 -6.67 11.12
C THR A 38 4.85 -7.02 12.52
N ASN A 39 6.18 -7.12 12.69
CA ASN A 39 6.83 -7.35 14.00
C ASN A 39 6.63 -8.73 14.65
N HIS A 40 6.47 -9.78 13.87
CA HIS A 40 6.54 -11.16 14.38
C HIS A 40 7.92 -11.46 14.97
N PHE A 41 7.92 -12.20 16.08
CA PHE A 41 9.15 -12.75 16.63
C PHE A 41 9.60 -13.88 15.71
N ASP A 42 10.74 -13.65 15.08
CA ASP A 42 11.36 -14.57 14.15
C ASP A 42 12.84 -14.62 14.57
N PRO A 43 13.45 -15.81 14.75
CA PRO A 43 14.88 -15.90 15.01
C PRO A 43 15.65 -15.16 13.92
N SER A 44 16.43 -14.14 14.31
CA SER A 44 17.11 -13.15 13.45
C SER A 44 16.21 -12.16 12.66
N GLY A 45 14.92 -12.08 12.96
CA GLY A 45 13.97 -11.14 12.37
C GLY A 45 14.30 -9.67 12.64
N HIS A 46 14.91 -9.36 13.79
CA HIS A 46 15.39 -8.00 14.09
C HIS A 46 16.48 -7.56 13.10
N SER A 47 17.48 -8.41 12.86
CA SER A 47 18.57 -8.14 11.92
C SER A 47 18.06 -7.99 10.48
N ARG A 48 17.14 -8.87 10.03
CA ARG A 48 16.49 -8.74 8.71
C ARG A 48 15.69 -7.44 8.57
N LYS A 49 14.96 -7.03 9.62
CA LYS A 49 14.22 -5.78 9.64
C LYS A 49 15.13 -4.56 9.54
N LEU A 50 16.27 -4.57 10.25
CA LEU A 50 17.25 -3.49 10.15
C LEU A 50 17.84 -3.39 8.74
N LEU A 51 18.25 -4.53 8.17
CA LEU A 51 18.79 -4.58 6.81
C LEU A 51 17.79 -4.05 5.78
N THR A 52 16.55 -4.50 5.82
CA THR A 52 15.49 -4.05 4.90
C THR A 52 15.17 -2.56 5.06
N LYS A 53 15.13 -2.03 6.30
CA LYS A 53 14.99 -0.58 6.53
C LYS A 53 16.15 0.22 5.95
N PHE A 54 17.39 -0.26 6.09
CA PHE A 54 18.57 0.37 5.50
C PHE A 54 18.50 0.41 3.97
N MET A 55 18.16 -0.72 3.35
CA MET A 55 18.01 -0.81 1.89
C MET A 55 16.90 0.12 1.37
N ASN A 56 15.72 0.11 2.00
CA ASN A 56 14.60 0.97 1.62
C ASN A 56 14.94 2.45 1.76
N THR A 57 15.60 2.83 2.86
CA THR A 57 16.05 4.21 3.08
C THR A 57 17.00 4.66 1.98
N ASN A 58 17.96 3.81 1.59
CA ASN A 58 18.89 4.14 0.51
C ASN A 58 18.19 4.22 -0.85
N ASN A 59 17.25 3.32 -1.14
CA ASN A 59 16.48 3.35 -2.38
C ASN A 59 15.60 4.59 -2.47
N ASN A 60 14.91 4.95 -1.40
CA ASN A 60 14.08 6.16 -1.35
C ASN A 60 14.93 7.42 -1.54
N LYS A 61 16.13 7.48 -0.94
CA LYS A 61 17.08 8.58 -1.18
C LYS A 61 17.46 8.68 -2.67
N LYS A 62 17.76 7.55 -3.32
CA LYS A 62 18.06 7.52 -4.77
C LYS A 62 16.89 8.00 -5.62
N VAL A 63 15.66 7.61 -5.30
CA VAL A 63 14.45 8.05 -6.00
C VAL A 63 14.26 9.56 -5.87
N VAL A 64 14.42 10.11 -4.66
CA VAL A 64 14.35 11.55 -4.41
C VAL A 64 15.44 12.30 -5.18
N THR A 65 16.69 11.81 -5.16
CA THR A 65 17.79 12.41 -5.93
C THR A 65 17.56 12.33 -7.44
N ALA A 66 16.91 11.28 -7.93
CA ALA A 66 16.56 11.10 -9.34
C ALA A 66 15.31 11.88 -9.78
N GLY A 67 14.73 12.73 -8.93
CA GLY A 67 13.57 13.55 -9.26
C GLY A 67 12.23 12.78 -9.29
N GLY A 68 12.20 11.55 -8.79
CA GLY A 68 10.96 10.79 -8.63
C GLY A 68 10.11 11.40 -7.52
N LYS A 69 8.89 11.84 -7.85
CA LYS A 69 7.90 12.29 -6.86
C LYS A 69 7.31 11.06 -6.17
N ASN A 70 7.26 11.12 -4.83
CA ASN A 70 6.73 10.06 -3.95
C ASN A 70 5.25 9.80 -4.19
#